data_AF-A0A0H5CXR5-F1
#
_entry.id   AF-A0A0H5CXR5-F1
#
_cell.length_a   1.000
_cell.length_b   1.000
_cell.length_c   1.000
_cell.angle_alpha   90.00
_cell.angle_beta   90.00
_cell.angle_gamma   90.00
#
_symmetry.space_group_name_H-M   'P 1'
#
loop_
_entity.id
_entity.type
_entity.pdbx_description
1 polymer ?
#
loop_
_entity_poly.entity_id
_entity_poly.type
_entity_poly.pdbx_seq_one_letter_code
_entity_poly.pdbx_strand_id
1 'polypeptide(L)'
;MSENWNTRPRWITPHDASRCYVLYDNVDCNIPRWGTESEHGAWAWARGLLVELHRRLGGTLVSLHYEELLARHPHDPLTAPPHLPVGNHVTARLRTGDGHSLTIVSRAEWAPHGPRGDHWELTIDGETPSHPDDPALHGLHRYPPTLPFLALQVYMHLHRRDARPTTQDQEPTPSHP
;
A
#
# COMPACT_ATOMS: atom_id res chain seq x y z
N MET A 1 17.11 35.72 4.65
CA MET A 1 16.74 34.56 5.48
C MET A 1 16.64 33.38 4.55
N SER A 2 17.69 32.55 4.50
CA SER A 2 17.80 31.44 3.57
C SER A 2 17.07 30.24 4.18
N GLU A 3 15.99 29.87 3.54
CA GLU A 3 15.05 28.88 4.01
C GLU A 3 15.54 27.50 3.49
N ASN A 4 15.91 26.61 4.43
CA ASN A 4 16.55 25.32 4.17
C ASN A 4 15.55 24.33 3.56
N TRP A 5 15.55 24.14 2.24
CA TRP A 5 14.64 23.24 1.51
C TRP A 5 14.93 21.73 1.67
N ASN A 6 15.68 21.32 2.68
CA ASN A 6 16.34 20.01 2.68
C ASN A 6 15.89 19.02 3.77
N THR A 7 14.67 19.13 4.28
CA THR A 7 14.10 18.18 5.27
C THR A 7 12.73 17.64 4.86
N ARG A 8 12.50 17.41 3.56
CA ARG A 8 11.36 16.61 3.10
C ARG A 8 11.78 15.15 3.00
N PRO A 9 11.13 14.20 3.69
CA PRO A 9 11.40 12.78 3.51
C PRO A 9 11.16 12.43 2.04
N ARG A 10 12.24 12.06 1.32
CA ARG A 10 12.17 11.68 -0.09
C ARG A 10 11.47 10.33 -0.23
N TRP A 11 10.42 10.37 -1.03
CA TRP A 11 9.52 9.31 -1.40
C TRP A 11 10.12 8.41 -2.45
N ILE A 12 10.05 7.09 -2.21
CA ILE A 12 10.90 6.12 -2.91
C ILE A 12 12.34 6.56 -2.71
N THR A 13 12.97 6.06 -1.65
CA THR A 13 14.39 6.32 -1.48
C THR A 13 15.12 5.82 -2.74
N PRO A 14 16.29 6.37 -3.11
CA PRO A 14 17.14 5.72 -4.11
C PRO A 14 17.38 4.24 -3.78
N HIS A 15 17.28 3.86 -2.50
CA HIS A 15 17.29 2.47 -2.05
C HIS A 15 16.06 1.66 -2.50
N ASP A 16 14.85 2.23 -2.46
CA ASP A 16 13.64 1.58 -2.98
C ASP A 16 13.64 1.52 -4.51
N ALA A 17 14.17 2.54 -5.19
CA ALA A 17 14.30 2.58 -6.65
C ALA A 17 15.41 1.66 -7.20
N SER A 18 16.45 1.38 -6.41
CA SER A 18 17.56 0.48 -6.80
C SER A 18 17.23 -1.00 -6.62
N ARG A 19 16.15 -1.34 -5.91
CA ARG A 19 15.72 -2.74 -5.75
C ARG A 19 14.95 -3.20 -6.98
N CYS A 20 15.59 -4.05 -7.77
CA CYS A 20 14.94 -4.77 -8.86
C CYS A 20 14.05 -5.88 -8.30
N TYR A 21 12.83 -5.53 -7.87
CA TYR A 21 11.83 -6.51 -7.48
C TYR A 21 11.31 -7.24 -8.72
N VAL A 22 11.39 -8.56 -8.71
CA VAL A 22 10.96 -9.46 -9.79
C VAL A 22 9.75 -10.24 -9.32
N LEU A 23 8.72 -10.33 -10.17
CA LEU A 23 7.58 -11.20 -9.96
C LEU A 23 7.78 -12.53 -10.69
N TYR A 24 7.39 -13.64 -10.04
CA TYR A 24 7.39 -14.96 -10.64
C TYR A 24 6.30 -15.09 -11.72
N ASP A 25 6.47 -16.03 -12.65
CA ASP A 25 5.55 -16.25 -13.78
C ASP A 25 4.12 -16.62 -13.36
N ASN A 26 3.97 -17.24 -12.19
CA ASN A 26 2.68 -17.64 -11.65
C ASN A 26 1.89 -16.49 -10.99
N VAL A 27 2.44 -15.28 -10.94
CA VAL A 27 1.73 -14.10 -10.46
C VAL A 27 0.95 -13.47 -11.61
N ASP A 28 -0.36 -13.31 -11.40
CA ASP A 28 -1.21 -12.56 -12.32
C ASP A 28 -0.95 -11.06 -12.17
N CYS A 29 -0.45 -10.40 -13.22
CA CYS A 29 -0.14 -8.98 -13.15
C CYS A 29 -0.33 -8.25 -14.48
N ASN A 30 -0.70 -6.98 -14.39
CA ASN A 30 -0.90 -6.10 -15.55
C ASN A 30 0.29 -5.17 -15.86
N ILE A 31 1.40 -5.31 -15.12
CA ILE A 31 2.66 -4.59 -15.35
C ILE A 31 3.79 -5.58 -15.65
N PRO A 32 4.91 -5.12 -16.24
CA PRO A 32 6.08 -5.97 -16.45
C PRO A 32 6.56 -6.65 -15.17
N ARG A 33 6.91 -7.94 -15.27
CA ARG A 33 7.36 -8.77 -14.14
C ARG A 33 8.76 -8.43 -13.66
N TRP A 34 9.61 -7.92 -14.53
CA TRP A 34 10.94 -7.41 -14.24
C TRP A 34 11.02 -5.92 -14.56
N GLY A 35 12.00 -5.23 -13.97
CA GLY A 35 12.32 -3.86 -14.35
C GLY A 35 13.18 -3.79 -15.61
N THR A 36 13.07 -2.69 -16.35
CA THR A 36 14.05 -2.26 -17.36
C THR A 36 14.66 -0.93 -16.96
N GLU A 37 15.85 -0.57 -17.44
CA GLU A 37 16.53 0.69 -17.06
C GLU A 37 15.69 1.95 -17.35
N SER A 38 14.72 1.86 -18.26
CA SER A 38 13.80 2.93 -18.63
C SER A 38 12.50 2.95 -17.83
N GLU A 39 12.24 1.96 -16.97
CA GLU A 39 10.97 1.85 -16.25
C GLU A 39 10.90 2.75 -15.02
N HIS A 40 9.86 3.56 -14.96
CA HIS A 40 9.59 4.49 -13.89
C HIS A 40 9.32 3.78 -12.55
N GLY A 41 9.81 4.35 -11.45
CA GLY A 41 9.82 3.74 -10.11
C GLY A 41 8.45 3.33 -9.54
N ALA A 42 7.34 3.69 -10.16
CA ALA A 42 6.01 3.29 -9.71
C ALA A 42 5.72 1.79 -9.91
N TRP A 43 6.15 1.20 -11.04
CA TRP A 43 6.03 -0.25 -11.24
C TRP A 43 6.98 -1.03 -10.33
N ALA A 44 8.20 -0.53 -10.13
CA ALA A 44 9.13 -1.10 -9.16
C ALA A 44 8.56 -1.08 -7.74
N TRP A 45 7.91 0.02 -7.36
CA TRP A 45 7.22 0.15 -6.08
C TRP A 45 6.06 -0.86 -5.95
N ALA A 46 5.23 -1.01 -6.98
CA ALA A 46 4.12 -1.96 -6.99
C ALA A 46 4.60 -3.41 -6.85
N ARG A 47 5.64 -3.81 -7.59
CA ARG A 47 6.28 -5.12 -7.43
C ARG A 47 6.85 -5.30 -6.03
N GLY A 48 7.53 -4.27 -5.53
CA GLY A 48 8.14 -4.26 -4.21
C GLY A 48 7.14 -4.40 -3.07
N LEU A 49 5.94 -3.81 -3.19
CA LEU A 49 4.85 -4.00 -2.25
C LEU A 49 4.53 -5.48 -2.07
N LEU A 50 4.26 -6.19 -3.17
CA LEU A 50 3.90 -7.60 -3.12
C LEU A 50 5.06 -8.49 -2.63
N VAL A 51 6.30 -8.19 -3.05
CA VAL A 51 7.49 -8.95 -2.61
C VAL A 51 7.78 -8.75 -1.12
N GLU A 52 7.77 -7.53 -0.62
CA GLU A 52 8.04 -7.25 0.80
C GLU A 52 6.92 -7.79 1.71
N LEU A 53 5.66 -7.78 1.24
CA LEU A 53 4.55 -8.48 1.92
C LEU A 53 4.85 -9.97 2.06
N HIS A 54 5.26 -10.64 0.98
CA HIS A 54 5.61 -12.06 1.04
C HIS A 54 6.82 -12.35 1.93
N ARG A 55 7.86 -11.52 1.88
CA ARG A 55 9.03 -11.68 2.76
C ARG A 55 8.64 -11.58 4.23
N ARG A 56 7.66 -10.74 4.57
CA ARG A 56 7.23 -10.52 5.95
C ARG A 56 6.19 -11.54 6.42
N LEU A 57 5.19 -11.84 5.60
CA LEU A 57 4.02 -12.65 5.95
C LEU A 57 4.18 -14.13 5.54
N GLY A 58 5.15 -14.45 4.68
CA GLY A 58 5.23 -15.73 4.01
C GLY A 58 4.13 -15.88 2.94
N GLY A 59 3.73 -17.12 2.66
CA GLY A 59 2.63 -17.40 1.74
C GLY A 59 3.01 -17.44 0.26
N THR A 60 2.01 -17.41 -0.62
CA THR A 60 2.15 -17.45 -2.07
C THR A 60 1.64 -16.15 -2.70
N LEU A 61 2.42 -15.56 -3.59
CA LEU A 61 2.01 -14.41 -4.40
C LEU A 61 0.87 -14.82 -5.34
N VAL A 62 -0.22 -14.04 -5.38
CA VAL A 62 -1.39 -14.37 -6.21
C VAL A 62 -1.51 -13.41 -7.38
N SER A 63 -1.68 -12.13 -7.10
CA SER A 63 -1.86 -11.13 -8.17
C SER A 63 -1.37 -9.75 -7.77
N LEU A 64 -1.01 -8.95 -8.76
CA LEU A 64 -0.68 -7.55 -8.64
C LEU A 64 -1.36 -6.75 -9.74
N HIS A 65 -2.26 -5.85 -9.35
CA HIS A 65 -2.87 -4.90 -10.26
C HIS A 65 -2.38 -3.50 -9.95
N TYR A 66 -1.93 -2.78 -10.98
CA TYR A 66 -1.49 -1.39 -10.91
C TYR A 66 -2.36 -0.53 -11.82
N GLU A 67 -2.84 0.57 -11.28
CA GLU A 67 -3.65 1.56 -11.98
C GLU A 67 -3.04 2.95 -11.76
N GLU A 68 -2.91 3.74 -12.82
CA GLU A 68 -2.59 5.16 -12.72
C GLU A 68 -3.89 5.96 -12.57
N LEU A 69 -4.00 6.74 -11.49
CA LEU A 69 -5.24 7.47 -11.19
C LEU A 69 -5.47 8.65 -12.14
N LEU A 70 -4.40 9.18 -12.74
CA LEU A 70 -4.41 10.02 -13.95
C LEU A 70 -3.03 10.03 -14.61
N ALA A 71 -2.89 9.35 -15.75
CA ALA A 71 -1.72 9.42 -16.60
C ALA A 71 -1.76 10.71 -17.43
N ARG A 72 -0.88 11.70 -17.16
CA ARG A 72 -0.64 12.75 -18.16
C ARG A 72 0.00 12.08 -19.38
N HIS A 73 -0.69 12.07 -20.52
CA HIS A 73 0.01 11.75 -21.77
C HIS A 73 1.02 12.88 -22.03
N PRO A 74 2.32 12.59 -22.34
CA PRO A 74 3.33 13.63 -22.59
C PRO A 74 2.99 14.63 -23.70
N HIS A 75 1.96 14.33 -24.49
CA HIS A 75 1.52 15.08 -25.66
C HIS A 75 0.20 15.82 -25.49
N ASP A 76 -0.45 15.77 -24.31
CA ASP A 76 -1.70 16.51 -24.08
C ASP A 76 -1.64 17.39 -22.81
N PRO A 77 -1.03 18.59 -22.91
CA PRO A 77 -0.82 19.48 -21.78
C PRO A 77 -2.05 20.33 -21.37
N LEU A 78 -3.20 20.21 -22.06
CA LEU A 78 -4.29 21.20 -21.95
C LEU A 78 -5.64 20.68 -21.43
N THR A 79 -5.80 19.39 -21.18
CA THR A 79 -7.14 18.80 -20.94
C THR A 79 -7.43 18.34 -19.50
N ALA A 80 -6.43 18.20 -18.62
CA ALA A 80 -6.67 17.78 -17.24
C ALA A 80 -6.84 18.99 -16.30
N PRO A 81 -8.01 19.17 -15.65
CA PRO A 81 -8.19 20.19 -14.63
C PRO A 81 -7.15 20.08 -13.49
N PRO A 82 -6.61 21.20 -12.98
CA PRO A 82 -5.51 21.21 -12.00
C PRO A 82 -5.85 20.62 -10.62
N HIS A 83 -7.11 20.27 -10.39
CA HIS A 83 -7.62 19.70 -9.14
C HIS A 83 -7.78 18.18 -9.17
N LEU A 84 -7.56 17.54 -10.32
CA LEU A 84 -7.69 16.09 -10.39
C LEU A 84 -6.45 15.38 -9.82
N PRO A 85 -6.62 14.27 -9.09
CA PRO A 85 -5.51 13.56 -8.48
C PRO A 85 -4.65 12.85 -9.54
N VAL A 86 -3.35 13.16 -9.57
CA VAL A 86 -2.34 12.33 -10.23
C VAL A 86 -1.85 11.33 -9.20
N GLY A 87 -1.71 10.06 -9.54
CA GLY A 87 -1.56 9.05 -8.50
C GLY A 87 -1.33 7.67 -9.02
N ASN A 88 -1.16 6.75 -8.08
CA ASN A 88 -1.21 5.33 -8.36
C ASN A 88 -2.12 4.61 -7.37
N HIS A 89 -2.60 3.48 -7.82
CA HIS A 89 -3.44 2.58 -7.07
C HIS A 89 -2.93 1.17 -7.33
N VAL A 90 -2.56 0.48 -6.25
CA VAL A 90 -1.97 -0.86 -6.32
C VAL A 90 -2.80 -1.81 -5.48
N THR A 91 -3.32 -2.84 -6.12
CA THR A 91 -3.98 -3.96 -5.47
C THR A 91 -3.07 -5.17 -5.50
N ALA A 92 -2.58 -5.58 -4.35
CA ALA A 92 -1.74 -6.75 -4.16
C ALA A 92 -2.54 -7.86 -3.46
N ARG A 93 -2.48 -9.08 -3.99
CA ARG A 93 -3.09 -10.25 -3.36
C ARG A 93 -2.05 -11.31 -3.02
N LEU A 94 -2.15 -11.82 -1.81
CA LEU A 94 -1.29 -12.86 -1.26
C LEU A 94 -2.16 -13.94 -0.62
N ARG A 95 -1.79 -15.20 -0.80
CA ARG A 95 -2.35 -16.30 -0.03
C ARG A 95 -1.42 -16.63 1.12
N THR A 96 -1.87 -16.46 2.36
CA THR A 96 -1.09 -16.75 3.57
C THR A 96 -0.91 -18.26 3.76
N GLY A 97 -0.01 -18.66 4.67
CA GLY A 97 0.34 -20.07 4.88
C GLY A 97 -0.80 -20.94 5.43
N ASP A 98 -1.78 -20.32 6.08
CA ASP A 98 -3.03 -20.92 6.56
C ASP A 98 -4.13 -21.01 5.48
N GLY A 99 -3.83 -20.56 4.25
CA GLY A 99 -4.74 -20.61 3.11
C GLY A 99 -5.66 -19.39 2.96
N HIS A 100 -5.63 -18.42 3.89
CA HIS A 100 -6.40 -17.20 3.77
C HIS A 100 -5.90 -16.33 2.59
N SER A 101 -6.81 -15.61 1.92
CA SER A 101 -6.48 -14.75 0.78
C SER A 101 -6.56 -13.29 1.20
N LEU A 102 -5.40 -12.68 1.39
CA LEU A 102 -5.23 -11.30 1.81
C LEU A 102 -5.26 -10.36 0.60
N THR A 103 -6.08 -9.31 0.67
CA THR A 103 -6.11 -8.22 -0.31
C THR A 103 -5.59 -6.94 0.31
N ILE A 104 -4.48 -6.44 -0.22
CA ILE A 104 -3.88 -5.18 0.17
C ILE A 104 -4.11 -4.17 -0.94
N VAL A 105 -4.69 -3.02 -0.59
CA VAL A 105 -4.84 -1.90 -1.51
C VAL A 105 -4.04 -0.74 -0.98
N SER A 106 -3.14 -0.21 -1.81
CA SER A 106 -2.43 1.01 -1.50
C SER A 106 -2.68 2.06 -2.58
N ARG A 107 -3.09 3.23 -2.14
CA ARG A 107 -3.49 4.35 -2.99
C ARG A 107 -2.64 5.56 -2.63
N ALA A 108 -1.97 6.14 -3.61
CA ALA A 108 -1.26 7.39 -3.46
C ALA A 108 -1.84 8.42 -4.44
N GLU A 109 -2.22 9.58 -3.91
CA GLU A 109 -2.68 10.73 -4.67
C GLU A 109 -1.75 11.92 -4.43
N TRP A 110 -1.41 12.59 -5.52
CA TRP A 110 -0.64 13.82 -5.59
C TRP A 110 -1.53 14.90 -6.18
N ALA A 111 -2.22 15.61 -5.30
CA ALA A 111 -3.11 16.69 -5.67
C ALA A 111 -2.84 17.90 -4.77
N PRO A 112 -1.71 18.62 -4.94
CA PRO A 112 -1.34 19.74 -4.06
C PRO A 112 -2.38 20.86 -4.02
N HIS A 113 -3.28 20.93 -5.02
CA HIS A 113 -4.40 21.86 -5.10
C HIS A 113 -5.78 21.17 -5.11
N GLY A 114 -5.83 19.86 -4.87
CA GLY A 114 -7.08 19.09 -4.76
C GLY A 114 -7.65 19.13 -3.34
N PRO A 115 -8.93 18.71 -3.15
CA PRO A 115 -9.63 18.81 -1.86
C PRO A 115 -9.00 17.98 -0.73
N ARG A 116 -8.17 16.97 -1.06
CA ARG A 116 -7.46 16.12 -0.09
C ARG A 116 -5.97 16.43 0.06
N GLY A 117 -5.40 17.29 -0.79
CA GLY A 117 -3.95 17.50 -0.84
C GLY A 117 -3.19 16.24 -1.31
N ASP A 118 -1.92 16.15 -0.93
CA ASP A 118 -1.17 14.88 -1.04
C ASP A 118 -1.73 13.87 -0.02
N HIS A 119 -2.05 12.69 -0.49
CA HIS A 119 -2.79 11.71 0.28
C HIS A 119 -2.28 10.30 -0.01
N TRP A 120 -2.12 9.50 1.03
CA TRP A 120 -1.83 8.08 0.94
C TRP A 120 -2.76 7.28 1.84
N GLU A 121 -3.26 6.19 1.30
CA GLU A 121 -4.14 5.26 1.96
C GLU A 121 -3.68 3.81 1.76
N LEU A 122 -3.84 3.01 2.81
CA LEU A 122 -3.67 1.56 2.84
C LEU A 122 -4.92 0.92 3.42
N THR A 123 -5.47 -0.06 2.71
CA THR A 123 -6.52 -0.93 3.24
C THR A 123 -6.10 -2.40 3.15
N ILE A 124 -6.57 -3.18 4.13
CA ILE A 124 -6.27 -4.59 4.34
C ILE A 124 -7.61 -5.32 4.44
N ASP A 125 -7.95 -6.10 3.43
CA ASP A 125 -9.27 -6.71 3.26
C ASP A 125 -10.42 -5.70 3.39
N GLY A 126 -10.19 -4.48 2.88
CA GLY A 126 -11.15 -3.38 2.92
C GLY A 126 -11.15 -2.57 4.22
N GLU A 127 -10.36 -2.94 5.22
CA GLU A 127 -10.22 -2.19 6.47
C GLU A 127 -8.98 -1.29 6.44
N THR A 128 -9.14 -0.02 6.78
CA THR A 128 -8.01 0.90 6.97
C THR A 128 -7.36 0.65 8.34
N PRO A 129 -6.07 0.27 8.41
CA PRO A 129 -5.41 0.06 9.69
C PRO A 129 -5.46 1.30 10.58
N SER A 130 -5.78 1.11 11.85
CA SER A 130 -5.68 2.15 12.87
C SER A 130 -4.97 1.58 14.10
N HIS A 131 -4.18 2.41 14.76
CA HIS A 131 -3.47 2.04 15.99
C HIS A 131 -3.74 3.09 17.06
N PRO A 132 -4.20 2.72 18.26
CA PRO A 132 -4.49 3.70 19.31
C PRO A 132 -3.27 4.55 19.70
N ASP A 133 -2.12 3.91 19.92
CA ASP A 133 -0.94 4.59 20.48
C ASP A 133 0.14 5.02 19.47
N ASP A 134 0.12 4.52 18.23
CA ASP A 134 1.16 4.81 17.23
C ASP A 134 0.57 5.26 15.89
N PRO A 135 0.48 6.59 15.66
CA PRO A 135 0.04 7.15 14.40
C PRO A 135 0.80 6.62 13.19
N ALA A 136 2.08 6.23 13.30
CA ALA A 136 2.86 5.73 12.17
C ALA A 136 2.33 4.40 11.62
N LEU A 137 1.48 3.69 12.39
CA LEU A 137 0.84 2.45 11.98
C LEU A 137 -0.58 2.66 11.44
N HIS A 138 -1.00 3.90 11.21
CA HIS A 138 -2.29 4.23 10.58
C HIS A 138 -2.20 4.05 9.06
N GLY A 139 -3.23 3.48 8.46
CA GLY A 139 -3.32 3.32 7.01
C GLY A 139 -3.59 4.62 6.27
N LEU A 140 -3.50 5.77 6.94
CA LEU A 140 -3.79 7.08 6.37
C LEU A 140 -2.65 8.03 6.73
N HIS A 141 -1.96 8.49 5.69
CA HIS A 141 -0.92 9.47 5.82
C HIS A 141 -1.01 10.48 4.70
N ARG A 142 -0.25 11.56 4.84
CA ARG A 142 0.07 12.38 3.67
C ARG A 142 0.75 11.51 2.61
N TYR A 143 1.57 10.57 3.07
CA TYR A 143 2.63 9.97 2.28
C TYR A 143 2.89 8.49 2.58
N PRO A 144 3.21 7.63 1.57
CA PRO A 144 3.54 6.22 1.84
C PRO A 144 4.83 6.09 2.66
N PRO A 145 4.90 5.11 3.58
CA PRO A 145 6.14 4.73 4.22
C PRO A 145 7.02 3.91 3.26
N THR A 146 8.20 3.47 3.71
CA THR A 146 9.03 2.52 2.96
C THR A 146 8.31 1.17 2.81
N LEU A 147 8.60 0.42 1.75
CA LEU A 147 7.95 -0.87 1.49
C LEU A 147 8.12 -1.88 2.65
N PRO A 148 9.31 -2.03 3.28
CA PRO A 148 9.45 -2.92 4.44
C PRO A 148 8.61 -2.47 5.64
N PHE A 149 8.47 -1.16 5.85
CA PHE A 149 7.64 -0.63 6.94
C PHE A 149 6.15 -0.81 6.67
N LEU A 150 5.71 -0.63 5.42
CA LEU A 150 4.34 -0.95 4.99
C LEU A 150 4.04 -2.44 5.26
N ALA A 151 4.94 -3.35 4.88
CA ALA A 151 4.77 -4.78 5.17
C ALA A 151 4.71 -5.08 6.68
N LEU A 152 5.50 -4.38 7.49
CA LEU A 152 5.39 -4.43 8.96
C LEU A 152 4.03 -3.95 9.45
N GLN A 153 3.52 -2.84 8.92
CA GLN A 153 2.21 -2.31 9.27
C GLN A 153 1.09 -3.31 8.99
N VAL A 154 1.12 -3.98 7.84
CA VAL A 154 0.18 -5.06 7.50
C VAL A 154 0.28 -6.21 8.49
N TYR A 155 1.50 -6.69 8.78
CA TYR A 155 1.76 -7.75 9.75
C TYR A 155 1.16 -7.41 11.13
N MET A 156 1.40 -6.20 11.62
CA MET A 156 0.92 -5.75 12.94
C MET A 156 -0.61 -5.62 12.98
N HIS A 157 -1.23 -5.18 11.89
CA HIS A 157 -2.68 -5.10 11.77
C HIS A 157 -3.33 -6.49 11.85
N LEU A 158 -2.80 -7.46 11.10
CA LEU A 158 -3.30 -8.84 11.11
C LEU A 158 -3.18 -9.48 12.50
N HIS A 159 -2.01 -9.34 13.14
CA HIS A 159 -1.80 -9.87 14.50
C HIS A 159 -2.79 -9.33 15.53
N ARG A 160 -3.23 -8.07 15.38
CA ARG A 160 -4.25 -7.51 16.28
C ARG A 160 -5.65 -8.00 15.99
N ARG A 161 -5.98 -8.25 14.73
CA ARG A 161 -7.28 -8.82 14.35
C ARG A 161 -7.42 -10.22 14.95
N ASP A 162 -6.36 -11.02 14.88
CA ASP A 162 -6.34 -12.36 15.47
C ASP A 162 -6.37 -12.36 17.00
N ALA A 163 -5.75 -11.34 17.64
CA ALA A 163 -5.75 -11.20 19.09
C ALA A 163 -7.05 -10.62 19.67
N ARG A 164 -7.97 -10.10 18.83
CA ARG A 164 -9.26 -9.59 19.30
C ARG A 164 -10.16 -10.79 19.64
N PRO A 165 -10.58 -10.98 20.91
CA PRO A 165 -11.48 -12.07 21.25
C PRO A 165 -12.79 -11.91 20.47
N THR A 166 -13.17 -12.95 19.74
CA THR A 166 -14.48 -13.06 19.09
C THR A 166 -15.53 -12.92 20.18
N THR A 167 -16.28 -11.82 20.18
CA THR A 167 -17.36 -11.57 21.13
C THR A 167 -18.57 -12.45 20.79
N GLN A 168 -18.42 -13.77 20.87
CA GLN A 168 -19.49 -14.75 20.64
C GLN A 168 -19.61 -15.84 21.71
N ASP A 169 -18.75 -15.89 22.72
CA ASP A 169 -18.88 -16.82 23.86
C ASP A 169 -19.38 -16.13 25.15
N GLN A 170 -20.27 -15.14 25.05
CA GLN A 170 -21.13 -14.79 26.19
C GLN A 170 -22.38 -15.67 26.14
N GLU A 171 -22.24 -16.85 26.73
CA GLU A 171 -23.35 -17.71 27.14
C GLU A 171 -24.33 -16.85 27.99
N PRO A 172 -25.63 -16.78 27.63
CA PRO A 172 -26.59 -16.03 28.41
C PRO A 172 -26.78 -16.75 29.75
N THR A 173 -26.36 -16.10 30.84
CA THR A 173 -26.58 -16.55 32.22
C THR A 173 -28.07 -16.91 32.39
N PRO A 174 -28.42 -18.15 32.73
CA PRO A 174 -29.81 -18.49 32.98
C PRO A 174 -30.28 -17.74 34.22
N SER A 175 -31.26 -16.86 34.02
CA SER A 175 -31.99 -16.22 35.10
C SER A 175 -32.82 -17.28 35.81
N HIS A 176 -32.39 -17.71 37.00
CA HIS A 176 -33.19 -18.58 37.86
C HIS A 176 -34.29 -17.76 38.59
N PRO A 177 -35.43 -18.40 38.91
CA PRO A 177 -36.71 -17.76 39.24
C PRO A 177 -36.78 -17.13 40.62
#